data_AF-A0A366WKW1-F1
#
_entry.id   AF-A0A366WKW1-F1
#
_cell.length_a   1.000
_cell.length_b   1.000
_cell.length_c   1.000
_cell.angle_alpha   90.00
_cell.angle_beta   90.00
_cell.angle_gamma   90.00
#
_symmetry.space_group_name_H-M   'P 1'
#
loop_
_entity.id
_entity.type
_entity.pdbx_description
1 polymer ?
#
loop_
_entity_poly.entity_id
_entity_poly.type
_entity_poly.pdbx_seq_one_letter_code
_entity_poly.pdbx_strand_id
1 'polypeptide(L)'
;MFSRILTSALFAGAAAGLIAAMLQLVFVQPVLLHAELYESGEFVHFGAEAVSAHPDLPSIDLMRDGLSIIFTMLTYTGYALVMVALMAMAEGQGHTINGRTGLLWGMAGFIAFHFAPGLTLAPEVPGVAAADVGARQIWWTGTVASAAVAMWLIAFARSWMLWGVAAVLLLAPHIIGAPEPDVFTGPVPTEIGALFAARAFGVGMAAWVLVGCFAGYFWNTEGARAEA
;
A
#
# COMPACT_ATOMS: atom_id res chain seq x y z
N MET A 1 -18.59 21.44 -4.28
CA MET A 1 -17.67 20.64 -3.44
C MET A 1 -17.67 19.16 -3.81
N PHE A 2 -18.79 18.45 -3.82
CA PHE A 2 -18.85 17.00 -4.15
C PHE A 2 -18.27 16.66 -5.55
N SER A 3 -18.65 17.40 -6.60
CA SER A 3 -18.09 17.20 -7.95
C SER A 3 -16.56 17.38 -8.00
N ARG A 4 -16.02 18.38 -7.28
CA ARG A 4 -14.57 18.60 -7.18
C ARG A 4 -13.86 17.40 -6.55
N ILE A 5 -14.42 16.82 -5.48
CA ILE A 5 -13.89 15.63 -4.82
C ILE A 5 -13.88 14.45 -5.80
N LEU A 6 -15.03 14.17 -6.43
CA LEU A 6 -15.20 13.03 -7.31
C LEU A 6 -14.26 13.10 -8.51
N THR A 7 -14.22 14.23 -9.21
CA THR A 7 -13.37 14.43 -10.40
C THR A 7 -11.88 14.34 -10.04
N SER A 8 -11.46 14.99 -8.96
CA SER A 8 -10.04 14.97 -8.54
C SER A 8 -9.60 13.56 -8.16
N ALA A 9 -10.43 12.83 -7.40
CA ALA A 9 -10.13 11.48 -6.97
C ALA A 9 -10.12 10.48 -8.13
N LEU A 10 -11.07 10.59 -9.07
CA LEU A 10 -11.14 9.71 -10.23
C LEU A 10 -9.90 9.83 -11.11
N PHE A 11 -9.48 11.05 -11.46
CA PHE A 11 -8.28 11.23 -12.27
C PHE A 11 -7.01 10.88 -11.50
N ALA A 12 -6.89 11.27 -10.23
CA ALA A 12 -5.72 10.95 -9.42
C ALA A 12 -5.54 9.45 -9.24
N GLY A 13 -6.60 8.77 -8.81
CA GLY A 13 -6.56 7.34 -8.52
C GLY A 13 -6.45 6.47 -9.75
N ALA A 14 -7.13 6.80 -10.86
CA ALA A 14 -6.98 6.05 -12.11
C ALA A 14 -5.56 6.19 -12.68
N ALA A 15 -5.00 7.40 -12.71
CA ALA A 15 -3.64 7.62 -13.21
C ALA A 15 -2.57 6.95 -12.32
N ALA A 16 -2.65 7.15 -11.00
CA ALA A 16 -1.72 6.52 -10.07
C ALA A 16 -1.88 5.00 -10.06
N GLY A 17 -3.11 4.49 -10.11
CA GLY A 17 -3.41 3.06 -10.13
C GLY A 17 -2.94 2.36 -11.41
N LEU A 18 -2.99 3.03 -12.57
CA LEU A 18 -2.42 2.49 -13.79
C LEU A 18 -0.90 2.33 -13.67
N ILE A 19 -0.21 3.35 -13.14
CA ILE A 19 1.24 3.28 -12.92
C ILE A 19 1.58 2.20 -11.88
N ALA A 20 0.83 2.15 -10.77
CA ALA A 20 1.00 1.14 -9.75
C ALA A 20 0.80 -0.28 -10.30
N ALA A 21 -0.19 -0.49 -11.18
CA ALA A 21 -0.42 -1.77 -11.83
C ALA A 21 0.76 -2.17 -12.72
N MET A 22 1.30 -1.25 -13.53
CA MET A 22 2.48 -1.55 -14.35
C MET A 22 3.69 -1.91 -13.47
N LEU A 23 3.90 -1.20 -12.36
CA LEU A 23 4.95 -1.53 -11.40
C LEU A 23 4.72 -2.91 -10.74
N GLN A 24 3.48 -3.25 -10.41
CA GLN A 24 3.10 -4.56 -9.88
C GLN A 24 3.43 -5.68 -10.89
N LEU A 25 3.02 -5.54 -12.15
CA LEU A 25 3.28 -6.54 -13.20
C LEU A 25 4.78 -6.75 -13.46
N VAL A 26 5.58 -5.68 -13.40
CA VAL A 26 7.02 -5.74 -13.68
C VAL A 26 7.82 -6.23 -12.48
N PHE A 27 7.50 -5.76 -11.27
CA PHE A 27 8.33 -5.99 -10.10
C PHE A 27 7.75 -7.05 -9.15
N VAL A 28 6.45 -7.06 -8.91
CA VAL A 28 5.86 -7.90 -7.86
C VAL A 28 5.42 -9.26 -8.40
N GLN A 29 4.69 -9.27 -9.52
CA GLN A 29 4.12 -10.48 -10.11
C GLN A 29 5.16 -11.56 -10.44
N PRO A 30 6.34 -11.25 -11.02
CA PRO A 30 7.32 -12.30 -11.31
C PRO A 30 7.83 -13.00 -10.04
N VAL A 31 7.86 -12.30 -8.90
CA VAL A 31 8.29 -12.88 -7.62
C VAL A 31 7.21 -13.80 -7.06
N LEU A 32 5.93 -13.43 -7.21
CA LEU A 32 4.80 -14.28 -6.85
C LEU A 32 4.79 -15.57 -7.68
N LEU A 33 4.87 -15.45 -9.01
CA LEU A 33 4.90 -16.61 -9.90
C LEU A 33 6.12 -17.52 -9.63
N HIS A 34 7.27 -16.95 -9.26
CA HIS A 34 8.43 -17.75 -8.86
C HIS A 34 8.18 -18.49 -7.54
N ALA A 35 7.57 -17.84 -6.54
CA ALA A 35 7.23 -18.50 -5.29
C ALA A 35 6.19 -19.63 -5.48
N GLU A 36 5.23 -19.47 -6.39
CA GLU A 36 4.23 -20.50 -6.73
C GLU A 36 4.88 -21.81 -7.23
N LEU A 37 6.03 -21.74 -7.92
CA LEU A 37 6.77 -22.94 -8.36
C LEU A 37 7.33 -23.76 -7.19
N TYR A 38 7.68 -23.09 -6.07
CA TYR A 38 8.09 -23.78 -4.85
C TYR A 38 6.88 -24.30 -4.06
N GLU A 39 5.79 -23.52 -4.01
CA GLU A 39 4.54 -23.94 -3.37
C GLU A 39 3.95 -25.20 -4.03
N SER A 40 3.99 -25.27 -5.37
CA SER A 40 3.51 -26.42 -6.14
C SER A 40 4.40 -27.66 -6.05
N GLY A 41 5.64 -27.51 -5.57
CA GLY A 41 6.66 -28.55 -5.52
C GLY A 41 7.37 -28.79 -6.85
N GLU A 42 7.16 -27.95 -7.86
CA GLU A 42 7.94 -27.97 -9.10
C GLU A 42 9.42 -27.64 -8.82
N PHE A 43 9.66 -26.71 -7.90
CA PHE A 43 10.96 -26.45 -7.32
C PHE A 43 11.03 -26.89 -5.86
N VAL A 44 12.18 -27.43 -5.47
CA VAL A 44 12.45 -27.85 -4.09
C VAL A 44 13.67 -27.09 -3.59
N HIS A 45 13.45 -26.25 -2.57
CA HIS A 45 14.55 -25.60 -1.88
C HIS A 45 15.39 -26.64 -1.14
N PHE A 46 16.71 -26.61 -1.33
CA PHE A 46 17.65 -27.67 -0.89
C PHE A 46 17.39 -29.06 -1.51
N GLY A 47 16.83 -29.11 -2.71
CA GLY A 47 16.74 -30.34 -3.50
C GLY A 47 18.11 -30.84 -4.01
N ALA A 48 18.10 -32.01 -4.66
CA ALA A 48 19.30 -32.60 -5.26
C ALA A 48 19.79 -31.84 -6.51
N GLU A 49 18.89 -31.12 -7.18
CA GLU A 49 19.18 -30.32 -8.36
C GLU A 49 19.25 -28.83 -8.03
N ALA A 50 20.19 -28.13 -8.68
CA ALA A 50 20.31 -26.69 -8.55
C ALA A 50 19.20 -25.99 -9.34
N VAL A 51 18.39 -25.19 -8.66
CA VAL A 51 17.32 -24.37 -9.27
C VAL A 51 17.89 -23.02 -9.68
N SER A 52 17.59 -22.58 -10.90
CA SER A 52 17.97 -21.25 -11.40
C SER A 52 17.25 -20.14 -10.63
N ALA A 53 17.95 -19.04 -10.33
CA ALA A 53 17.33 -17.82 -9.79
C ALA A 53 16.45 -17.07 -10.81
N HIS A 54 16.52 -17.48 -12.08
CA HIS A 54 15.76 -16.94 -13.20
C HIS A 54 15.02 -18.08 -13.90
N PRO A 55 13.87 -18.50 -13.36
CA PRO A 55 13.05 -19.51 -13.99
C PRO A 55 12.30 -18.94 -15.20
N ASP A 56 11.90 -19.83 -16.10
CA ASP A 56 10.97 -19.49 -17.18
C ASP A 56 9.57 -19.31 -16.58
N LEU A 57 9.11 -18.07 -16.55
CA LEU A 57 7.79 -17.71 -16.02
C LEU A 57 6.77 -17.57 -17.15
N PRO A 58 5.48 -17.81 -16.88
CA PRO A 58 4.41 -17.53 -17.84
C PRO A 58 4.48 -16.08 -18.34
N SER A 59 4.26 -15.88 -19.64
CA SER A 59 4.13 -14.55 -20.23
C SER A 59 2.86 -13.84 -19.73
N ILE A 60 2.74 -12.54 -20.03
CA ILE A 60 1.55 -11.75 -19.74
C ILE A 60 0.30 -12.44 -20.30
N ASP A 61 -0.67 -12.65 -19.43
CA ASP A 61 -2.02 -13.09 -19.79
C ASP A 61 -2.91 -11.85 -19.89
N LEU A 62 -3.38 -11.54 -21.11
CA LEU A 62 -4.13 -10.31 -21.38
C LEU A 62 -5.41 -10.19 -20.56
N MET A 63 -6.08 -11.29 -20.27
CA MET A 63 -7.34 -11.26 -19.52
C MET A 63 -7.08 -11.09 -18.04
N ARG A 64 -6.25 -11.96 -17.45
CA ARG A 64 -5.91 -11.92 -16.02
C ARG A 64 -5.22 -10.61 -15.67
N ASP A 65 -4.14 -10.27 -16.38
CA ASP A 65 -3.31 -9.12 -16.05
C ASP A 65 -4.03 -7.80 -16.41
N GLY A 66 -4.85 -7.81 -17.47
CA GLY A 66 -5.74 -6.70 -17.82
C GLY A 66 -6.78 -6.41 -16.73
N LEU A 67 -7.41 -7.46 -16.17
CA LEU A 67 -8.34 -7.32 -15.05
C LEU A 67 -7.63 -6.84 -13.78
N SER A 68 -6.41 -7.31 -13.50
CA SER A 68 -5.59 -6.82 -12.39
C SER A 68 -5.26 -5.33 -12.53
N ILE A 69 -4.96 -4.85 -13.74
CA ILE A 69 -4.75 -3.41 -13.99
C ILE A 69 -6.02 -2.61 -13.66
N ILE A 70 -7.17 -3.02 -14.20
CA ILE A 70 -8.44 -2.33 -13.98
C ILE A 70 -8.80 -2.33 -12.48
N PHE A 71 -8.64 -3.47 -11.81
CA PHE A 71 -8.92 -3.57 -10.38
C PHE A 71 -8.00 -2.66 -9.57
N THR A 72 -6.71 -2.62 -9.90
CA THR A 72 -5.74 -1.72 -9.25
C THR A 72 -6.12 -0.25 -9.44
N MET A 73 -6.54 0.15 -10.65
CA MET A 73 -7.05 1.50 -10.91
C MET A 73 -8.28 1.84 -10.05
N LEU A 74 -9.21 0.90 -9.88
CA LEU A 74 -10.39 1.09 -9.03
C LEU A 74 -10.01 1.20 -7.55
N THR A 75 -9.11 0.34 -7.07
CA THR A 75 -8.61 0.38 -5.69
C THR A 75 -7.98 1.74 -5.36
N TYR A 76 -7.07 2.22 -6.22
CA TYR A 76 -6.42 3.51 -6.01
C TYR A 76 -7.35 4.71 -6.21
N THR A 77 -8.41 4.57 -7.01
CA THR A 77 -9.52 5.53 -7.05
C THR A 77 -10.26 5.59 -5.71
N GLY A 78 -10.52 4.45 -5.09
CA GLY A 78 -11.08 4.37 -3.74
C GLY A 78 -10.21 5.09 -2.70
N TYR A 79 -8.90 4.83 -2.71
CA TYR A 79 -7.96 5.54 -1.82
C TYR A 79 -7.90 7.04 -2.09
N ALA A 80 -7.90 7.45 -3.36
CA ALA A 80 -7.92 8.86 -3.73
C ALA A 80 -9.20 9.57 -3.27
N LEU A 81 -10.37 8.90 -3.27
CA LEU A 81 -11.62 9.48 -2.77
C LEU A 81 -11.51 9.83 -1.28
N VAL A 82 -10.99 8.90 -0.47
CA VAL A 82 -10.76 9.13 0.96
C VAL A 82 -9.74 10.25 1.16
N MET A 83 -8.62 10.20 0.44
CA MET A 83 -7.56 11.19 0.57
C MET A 83 -8.01 12.60 0.18
N VAL A 84 -8.71 12.77 -0.94
CA VAL A 84 -9.21 14.07 -1.39
C VAL A 84 -10.27 14.62 -0.42
N ALA A 85 -11.12 13.76 0.16
CA ALA A 85 -12.05 14.20 1.20
C ALA A 85 -11.32 14.75 2.44
N LEU A 86 -10.24 14.09 2.88
CA LEU A 86 -9.39 14.57 3.97
C LEU A 86 -8.62 15.86 3.61
N MET A 87 -8.12 15.97 2.38
CA MET A 87 -7.52 17.21 1.86
C MET A 87 -8.52 18.37 1.86
N ALA A 88 -9.78 18.12 1.48
CA ALA A 88 -10.83 19.12 1.51
C ALA A 88 -11.13 19.61 2.93
N MET A 89 -11.14 18.70 3.91
CA MET A 89 -11.25 19.06 5.33
C MET A 89 -10.07 19.92 5.81
N ALA A 90 -8.85 19.56 5.42
CA ALA A 90 -7.65 20.32 5.77
C ALA A 90 -7.62 21.71 5.09
N GLU A 91 -8.04 21.81 3.83
CA GLU A 91 -8.19 23.09 3.12
C GLU A 91 -9.19 24.00 3.85
N GLY A 92 -10.32 23.45 4.31
CA GLY A 92 -11.29 24.18 5.13
C GLY A 92 -10.74 24.67 6.48
N GLN A 93 -9.64 24.10 6.98
CA GLN A 93 -8.91 24.56 8.16
C GLN A 93 -7.80 25.57 7.82
N GLY A 94 -7.67 25.98 6.56
CA GLY A 94 -6.69 26.95 6.08
C GLY A 94 -5.36 26.34 5.62
N HIS A 95 -5.28 25.02 5.45
CA HIS A 95 -4.07 24.37 4.94
C HIS A 95 -3.99 24.38 3.41
N THR A 96 -2.82 24.67 2.86
CA THR A 96 -2.61 24.70 1.41
C THR A 96 -2.47 23.30 0.82
N ILE A 97 -3.33 22.95 -0.13
CA ILE A 97 -3.28 21.67 -0.85
C ILE A 97 -2.81 21.91 -2.29
N ASN A 98 -1.72 21.23 -2.69
CA ASN A 98 -1.21 21.21 -4.05
C ASN A 98 -0.43 19.91 -4.29
N GLY A 99 0.12 19.71 -5.49
CA GLY A 99 0.87 18.48 -5.79
C GLY A 99 2.10 18.25 -4.89
N ARG A 100 2.77 19.30 -4.41
CA ARG A 100 3.94 19.16 -3.52
C ARG A 100 3.52 18.78 -2.11
N THR A 101 2.52 19.45 -1.54
CA THR A 101 1.99 19.03 -0.22
C THR A 101 1.30 17.68 -0.30
N GLY A 102 0.75 17.34 -1.47
CA GLY A 102 0.23 16.02 -1.81
C GLY A 102 1.25 14.89 -1.63
N LEU A 103 2.55 15.15 -1.82
CA LEU A 103 3.59 14.16 -1.53
C LEU A 103 3.58 13.73 -0.05
N LEU A 104 3.37 14.66 0.87
CA LEU A 104 3.27 14.36 2.31
C LEU A 104 2.02 13.55 2.63
N TRP A 105 0.89 13.87 1.98
CA TRP A 105 -0.33 13.08 2.08
C TRP A 105 -0.14 11.65 1.58
N GLY A 106 0.55 11.50 0.45
CA GLY A 106 0.93 10.20 -0.10
C GLY A 106 1.80 9.41 0.88
N MET A 107 2.86 10.03 1.41
CA MET A 107 3.72 9.40 2.43
C MET A 107 2.96 8.99 3.69
N ALA A 108 2.05 9.83 4.19
CA ALA A 108 1.20 9.50 5.33
C ALA A 108 0.29 8.29 5.02
N GLY A 109 -0.28 8.24 3.81
CA GLY A 109 -1.05 7.10 3.35
C GLY A 109 -0.23 5.81 3.23
N PHE A 110 0.99 5.90 2.69
CA PHE A 110 1.93 4.77 2.68
C PHE A 110 2.24 4.28 4.10
N ILE A 111 2.52 5.20 5.03
CA ILE A 111 2.78 4.86 6.42
C ILE A 111 1.58 4.14 7.04
N ALA A 112 0.38 4.68 6.85
CA ALA A 112 -0.83 4.13 7.45
C ALA A 112 -1.22 2.76 6.88
N PHE A 113 -1.19 2.59 5.56
CA PHE A 113 -1.72 1.39 4.89
C PHE A 113 -0.69 0.30 4.61
N HIS A 114 0.60 0.64 4.51
CA HIS A 114 1.65 -0.31 4.13
C HIS A 114 2.72 -0.42 5.22
N PHE A 115 3.39 0.68 5.56
CA PHE A 115 4.58 0.60 6.42
C PHE A 115 4.25 0.18 7.84
N ALA A 116 3.27 0.82 8.51
CA ALA A 116 2.94 0.48 9.89
C ALA A 116 2.45 -0.97 10.01
N PRO A 117 1.48 -1.46 9.22
CA PRO A 117 1.13 -2.89 9.28
C PRO A 117 2.30 -3.80 8.88
N GLY A 118 3.03 -3.43 7.84
CA GLY A 118 4.11 -4.23 7.28
C GLY A 118 5.36 -4.34 8.15
N LEU A 119 5.53 -3.45 9.13
CA LEU A 119 6.71 -3.42 10.00
C LEU A 119 6.83 -4.68 10.86
N THR A 120 5.70 -5.23 11.29
CA THR A 120 5.64 -6.47 12.09
C THR A 120 4.85 -7.59 11.42
N LEU A 121 4.26 -7.33 10.25
CA LEU A 121 3.56 -8.33 9.44
C LEU A 121 3.87 -8.08 7.97
N ALA A 122 5.09 -8.44 7.55
CA ALA A 122 5.57 -8.16 6.21
C ALA A 122 4.68 -8.82 5.12
N PRO A 123 4.60 -8.24 3.92
CA PRO A 123 3.99 -8.92 2.78
C PRO A 123 4.65 -10.28 2.53
N GLU A 124 3.82 -11.30 2.38
CA GLU A 124 4.24 -12.69 2.27
C GLU A 124 3.94 -13.24 0.86
N VAL A 125 4.79 -14.17 0.41
CA VAL A 125 4.61 -14.91 -0.84
C VAL A 125 3.74 -16.16 -0.62
N PRO A 126 3.18 -16.77 -1.68
CA PRO A 126 2.48 -18.05 -1.55
C PRO A 126 3.34 -19.15 -0.92
N GLY A 127 2.70 -20.15 -0.31
CA GLY A 127 3.37 -21.30 0.29
C GLY A 127 4.07 -21.08 1.65
N VAL A 128 4.14 -19.86 2.18
CA VAL A 128 4.73 -19.62 3.51
C VAL A 128 3.73 -19.87 4.64
N ALA A 129 4.23 -20.24 5.82
CA ALA A 129 3.43 -20.31 7.02
C ALA A 129 2.82 -18.95 7.36
N ALA A 130 1.50 -18.92 7.54
CA ALA A 130 0.77 -17.70 7.86
C ALA A 130 -0.15 -17.95 9.07
N ALA A 131 -0.32 -16.92 9.89
CA ALA A 131 -1.38 -16.89 10.90
C ALA A 131 -2.77 -16.89 10.25
N ASP A 132 -3.79 -17.18 11.06
CA ASP A 132 -5.19 -17.11 10.64
C ASP A 132 -5.50 -15.77 9.93
N VAL A 133 -6.16 -15.87 8.78
CA VAL A 133 -6.46 -14.72 7.92
C VAL A 133 -7.37 -13.73 8.64
N GLY A 134 -8.34 -14.21 9.43
CA GLY A 134 -9.23 -13.36 10.21
C GLY A 134 -8.49 -12.56 11.27
N ALA A 135 -7.62 -13.21 12.04
CA ALA A 135 -6.75 -12.54 13.01
C ALA A 135 -5.87 -11.46 12.36
N ARG A 136 -5.25 -11.78 11.22
CA ARG A 136 -4.44 -10.82 10.45
C ARG A 136 -5.25 -9.64 9.95
N GLN A 137 -6.47 -9.86 9.46
CA GLN A 137 -7.36 -8.78 8.98
C GLN A 137 -7.78 -7.84 10.11
N ILE A 138 -8.13 -8.39 11.28
CA ILE A 138 -8.48 -7.59 12.47
C ILE A 138 -7.28 -6.74 12.90
N TRP A 139 -6.11 -7.38 13.04
CA TRP A 139 -4.89 -6.68 13.45
C TRP A 139 -4.47 -5.61 12.42
N TRP A 140 -4.50 -5.94 11.12
CA TRP A 140 -4.17 -5.01 10.05
C TRP A 140 -5.11 -3.80 10.08
N THR A 141 -6.42 -4.02 10.18
CA THR A 141 -7.41 -2.94 10.22
C THR A 141 -7.20 -2.03 11.43
N GLY A 142 -6.94 -2.62 12.60
CA GLY A 142 -6.62 -1.87 13.81
C GLY A 142 -5.35 -1.02 13.67
N THR A 143 -4.30 -1.60 13.08
CA THR A 143 -3.03 -0.91 12.84
C THR A 143 -3.19 0.25 11.85
N VAL A 144 -3.92 0.04 10.74
CA VAL A 144 -4.21 1.07 9.75
C VAL A 144 -5.01 2.21 10.36
N ALA A 145 -6.08 1.91 11.09
CA ALA A 145 -6.91 2.93 11.73
C ALA A 145 -6.11 3.74 12.75
N SER A 146 -5.31 3.07 13.59
CA SER A 146 -4.45 3.71 14.58
C SER A 146 -3.40 4.61 13.92
N ALA A 147 -2.71 4.12 12.90
CA ALA A 147 -1.70 4.87 12.17
C ALA A 147 -2.30 6.06 11.41
N ALA A 148 -3.47 5.90 10.78
CA ALA A 148 -4.15 7.00 10.09
C ALA A 148 -4.51 8.15 11.05
N VAL A 149 -5.05 7.82 12.23
CA VAL A 149 -5.35 8.82 13.28
C VAL A 149 -4.06 9.47 13.79
N ALA A 150 -3.01 8.69 14.03
CA ALA A 150 -1.72 9.22 14.46
C ALA A 150 -1.11 10.18 13.43
N MET A 151 -1.15 9.83 12.14
CA MET A 151 -0.68 10.71 11.06
C MET A 151 -1.47 12.02 11.01
N TRP A 152 -2.80 11.95 11.18
CA TRP A 152 -3.64 13.14 11.25
C TRP A 152 -3.27 14.05 12.44
N LEU A 153 -3.08 13.46 13.63
CA LEU A 153 -2.67 14.20 14.82
C LEU A 153 -1.29 14.84 14.64
N ILE A 154 -0.31 14.13 14.08
CA ILE A 154 1.03 14.67 13.83
C ILE A 154 0.97 15.83 12.84
N ALA A 155 0.15 15.74 11.79
CA ALA A 155 0.06 16.76 10.76
C ALA A 155 -0.64 18.05 11.25
N PHE A 156 -1.67 17.93 12.07
CA PHE A 156 -2.58 19.05 12.36
C PHE A 156 -2.65 19.47 13.83
N ALA A 157 -2.26 18.62 14.78
CA ALA A 157 -2.35 18.96 16.20
C ALA A 157 -1.20 19.89 16.64
N ARG A 158 -1.55 20.93 17.41
CA ARG A 158 -0.61 21.91 17.99
C ARG A 158 -0.34 21.68 19.49
N SER A 159 -0.59 20.47 19.99
CA SER A 159 -0.44 20.12 21.41
C SER A 159 0.52 18.96 21.61
N TRP A 160 1.48 19.13 22.52
CA TRP A 160 2.44 18.07 22.88
C TRP A 160 1.76 16.83 23.45
N MET A 161 0.62 17.01 24.14
CA MET A 161 -0.21 15.91 24.61
C MET A 161 -0.76 15.07 23.45
N LEU A 162 -1.23 15.71 22.38
CA LEU A 162 -1.75 15.01 21.20
C LEU A 162 -0.65 14.31 20.41
N TRP A 163 0.57 14.85 20.42
CA TRP A 163 1.74 14.15 19.90
C TRP A 163 2.08 12.90 20.73
N GLY A 164 1.95 12.99 22.06
CA GLY A 164 2.05 11.82 22.95
C GLY A 164 1.00 10.76 22.61
N VAL A 165 -0.25 11.15 22.35
CA VAL A 165 -1.31 10.23 21.90
C VAL A 165 -0.95 9.61 20.55
N ALA A 166 -0.46 10.38 19.58
CA ALA A 166 -0.05 9.84 18.29
C ALA A 166 1.08 8.81 18.42
N ALA A 167 2.06 9.06 19.30
CA ALA A 167 3.13 8.10 19.59
C ALA A 167 2.57 6.80 20.19
N VAL A 168 1.64 6.89 21.15
CA VAL A 168 0.98 5.71 21.72
C VAL A 168 0.20 4.94 20.65
N LEU A 169 -0.54 5.63 19.78
CA LEU A 169 -1.29 5.01 18.69
C LEU A 169 -0.38 4.27 17.70
N LEU A 170 0.81 4.80 17.40
CA LEU A 170 1.77 4.11 16.52
C LEU A 170 2.41 2.91 17.22
N LEU A 171 2.67 2.99 18.53
CA LEU A 171 3.34 1.92 19.27
C LEU A 171 2.39 0.78 19.67
N ALA A 172 1.13 1.09 19.98
CA ALA A 172 0.19 0.13 20.57
C ALA A 172 0.00 -1.16 19.73
N PRO A 173 -0.21 -1.11 18.39
CA PRO A 173 -0.36 -2.33 17.60
C PRO A 173 0.88 -3.24 17.62
N HIS A 174 2.07 -2.64 17.72
CA HIS A 174 3.33 -3.39 17.77
C HIS A 174 3.62 -3.97 19.14
N ILE A 175 3.14 -3.33 20.22
CA ILE A 175 3.19 -3.90 21.58
C ILE A 175 2.22 -5.08 21.72
N ILE A 176 1.04 -4.99 21.09
CA ILE A 176 0.07 -6.09 21.01
C ILE A 176 0.67 -7.28 20.24
N GLY A 177 1.50 -6.99 19.22
CA GLY A 177 2.13 -7.99 18.36
C GLY A 177 1.25 -8.36 17.19
N ALA A 178 1.86 -8.53 16.01
CA ALA A 178 1.16 -9.05 14.86
C ALA A 178 0.87 -10.56 15.05
N PRO A 179 -0.24 -11.09 14.50
CA PRO A 179 -0.49 -12.52 14.47
C PRO A 179 0.60 -13.23 13.67
N GLU A 180 1.31 -14.16 14.30
CA GLU A 180 2.38 -14.98 13.71
C GLU A 180 1.95 -16.45 13.65
N PRO A 181 2.49 -17.25 12.72
CA PRO A 181 2.28 -18.69 12.72
C PRO A 181 2.98 -19.35 13.92
N ASP A 182 2.41 -20.44 14.45
CA ASP A 182 3.02 -21.20 15.56
C ASP A 182 4.39 -21.80 15.19
N VAL A 183 4.62 -22.07 13.90
CA VAL A 183 5.85 -22.66 13.37
C VAL A 183 6.20 -22.01 12.04
N PHE A 184 7.44 -21.60 11.88
CA PHE A 184 7.97 -21.18 10.58
C PHE A 184 8.19 -22.41 9.68
N THR A 185 7.46 -22.45 8.58
CA THR A 185 7.58 -23.46 7.54
C THR A 185 7.28 -22.84 6.18
N GLY A 186 7.67 -23.50 5.11
CA GLY A 186 7.44 -23.04 3.75
C GLY A 186 8.51 -23.60 2.80
N PRO A 187 8.14 -23.97 1.57
CA PRO A 187 9.08 -24.49 0.58
C PRO A 187 9.88 -23.38 -0.12
N VAL A 188 9.47 -22.12 0.05
CA VAL A 188 10.02 -20.98 -0.67
C VAL A 188 11.33 -20.49 -0.03
N PRO A 189 12.41 -20.26 -0.81
CA PRO A 189 13.62 -19.62 -0.33
C PRO A 189 13.36 -18.26 0.33
N THR A 190 14.03 -17.99 1.44
CA THR A 190 13.83 -16.74 2.20
C THR A 190 14.27 -15.50 1.41
N GLU A 191 15.19 -15.64 0.45
CA GLU A 191 15.61 -14.57 -0.46
C GLU A 191 14.46 -14.10 -1.36
N ILE A 192 13.57 -15.01 -1.80
CA ILE A 192 12.39 -14.67 -2.60
C ILE A 192 11.38 -13.92 -1.73
N GLY A 193 11.15 -14.40 -0.49
CA GLY A 193 10.29 -13.71 0.47
C GLY A 193 10.79 -12.29 0.79
N ALA A 194 12.09 -12.14 1.06
CA ALA A 194 12.71 -10.83 1.31
C ALA A 194 12.61 -9.90 0.08
N LEU A 195 12.82 -10.44 -1.13
CA LEU A 195 12.69 -9.68 -2.37
C LEU A 195 11.24 -9.23 -2.60
N PHE A 196 10.26 -10.09 -2.32
CA PHE A 196 8.84 -9.76 -2.41
C PHE A 196 8.48 -8.62 -1.46
N ALA A 197 8.85 -8.72 -0.17
CA ALA A 197 8.59 -7.68 0.81
C ALA A 197 9.22 -6.34 0.38
N ALA A 198 10.48 -6.34 -0.06
CA ALA A 198 11.17 -5.14 -0.53
C ALA A 198 10.45 -4.49 -1.74
N ARG A 199 10.04 -5.31 -2.73
CA ARG A 199 9.33 -4.81 -3.91
C ARG A 199 7.91 -4.35 -3.59
N ALA A 200 7.20 -5.04 -2.70
CA ALA A 200 5.87 -4.64 -2.25
C ALA A 200 5.89 -3.29 -1.54
N PHE A 201 6.86 -3.05 -0.64
CA PHE A 201 7.04 -1.72 -0.03
C PHE A 201 7.45 -0.65 -1.05
N GLY A 202 8.40 -0.95 -1.93
CA GLY A 202 8.88 0.00 -2.93
C GLY A 202 7.77 0.44 -3.90
N VAL A 203 7.02 -0.52 -4.44
CA VAL A 203 5.88 -0.26 -5.33
C VAL A 203 4.74 0.43 -4.58
N GLY A 204 4.44 -0.01 -3.36
CA GLY A 204 3.42 0.63 -2.51
C GLY A 204 3.75 2.09 -2.21
N MET A 205 5.00 2.39 -1.84
CA MET A 205 5.46 3.77 -1.61
C MET A 205 5.32 4.62 -2.87
N ALA A 206 5.80 4.12 -4.01
CA ALA A 206 5.68 4.83 -5.28
C ALA A 206 4.21 5.14 -5.62
N ALA A 207 3.33 4.16 -5.48
CA ALA A 207 1.91 4.32 -5.75
C ALA A 207 1.25 5.36 -4.83
N TRP A 208 1.49 5.29 -3.52
CA TRP A 208 0.92 6.25 -2.56
C TRP A 208 1.44 7.68 -2.76
N VAL A 209 2.72 7.86 -3.05
CA VAL A 209 3.28 9.18 -3.39
C VAL A 209 2.61 9.73 -4.66
N LEU A 210 2.40 8.89 -5.68
CA LEU A 210 1.72 9.30 -6.91
C LEU A 210 0.26 9.68 -6.65
N VAL A 211 -0.49 8.88 -5.88
CA VAL A 211 -1.87 9.20 -5.48
C VAL A 211 -1.91 10.56 -4.78
N GLY A 212 -1.03 10.79 -3.81
CA GLY A 212 -0.99 12.05 -3.07
C GLY A 212 -0.65 13.25 -3.95
N CYS A 213 0.37 13.12 -4.80
CA CYS A 213 0.77 14.18 -5.73
C CYS A 213 -0.35 14.50 -6.73
N PHE A 214 -0.96 13.48 -7.34
CA PHE A 214 -2.02 13.67 -8.31
C PHE A 214 -3.30 14.19 -7.65
N ALA A 215 -3.67 13.67 -6.49
CA ALA A 215 -4.83 14.14 -5.72
C ALA A 215 -4.69 15.63 -5.38
N GLY A 216 -3.54 16.04 -4.83
CA GLY A 216 -3.27 17.44 -4.52
C GLY A 216 -3.22 18.33 -5.76
N TYR A 217 -2.68 17.84 -6.88
CA TYR A 217 -2.64 18.57 -8.14
C TYR A 217 -4.04 18.80 -8.74
N PHE A 218 -4.83 17.73 -8.89
CA PHE A 218 -6.18 17.84 -9.45
C PHE A 218 -7.11 18.62 -8.52
N TRP A 219 -7.01 18.43 -7.20
CA TRP A 219 -7.77 19.22 -6.24
C TRP A 219 -7.53 20.71 -6.40
N ASN A 220 -6.27 21.14 -6.49
CA ASN A 220 -5.91 22.54 -6.69
C ASN A 220 -6.40 23.08 -8.05
N THR A 221 -6.21 22.29 -9.11
CA THR A 221 -6.59 22.69 -10.48
C THR A 221 -8.11 22.85 -10.62
N GLU A 222 -8.90 21.92 -10.08
CA GLU A 222 -10.36 22.00 -10.09
C GLU A 222 -10.89 23.10 -9.17
N GLY A 223 -10.14 23.46 -8.12
CA GLY A 223 -10.45 24.63 -7.28
C GLY A 223 -10.34 25.93 -8.07
N ALA A 224 -9.21 26.14 -8.74
CA ALA A 224 -8.97 27.32 -9.57
C ALA A 224 -10.00 27.46 -10.71
N ARG A 225 -10.46 26.34 -11.29
CA ARG A 225 -11.51 26.34 -12.33
C ARG A 225 -12.89 26.74 -11.81
N ALA A 226 -13.19 26.45 -10.55
CA ALA A 226 -14.48 26.79 -9.95
C ALA A 226 -14.57 28.27 -9.53
N GLU A 227 -13.42 28.93 -9.34
CA GLU A 227 -13.32 30.35 -8.98
C GLU A 227 -13.22 31.29 -10.19
N ALA A 228 -12.92 30.75 -11.38
CA ALA A 228 -12.82 31.48 -12.65
C ALA A 228 -14.19 31.61 -13.35
#